data_AF-A0A954MJB1-F1
#
_entry.id   AF-A0A954MJB1-F1
#
_cell.length_a   1.000
_cell.length_b   1.000
_cell.length_c   1.000
_cell.angle_alpha   90.00
_cell.angle_beta   90.00
_cell.angle_gamma   90.00
#
_symmetry.space_group_name_H-M   'P 1'
#
loop_
_entity.id
_entity.type
_entity.pdbx_description
1 polymer ?
#
loop_
_entity_poly.entity_id
_entity_poly.type
_entity_poly.pdbx_seq_one_letter_code
_entity_poly.pdbx_strand_id
1 'polypeptide(L)'
;VHPGGPRILDAVETSLGLPPGACTESRTVLRERGNMSSPTVLFVLDRLRSQPAASPTVMLGFGPGLTAEVALLSGPHRTNEGENSIGDNADS
;
A
#
# COMPACT_ATOMS: atom_id res chain seq x y z
N VAL A 1 4.78 -3.43 2.92
CA VAL A 1 5.43 -4.42 3.84
C VAL A 1 6.18 -3.67 4.95
N HIS A 2 6.09 -4.11 6.20
CA HIS A 2 6.90 -3.56 7.30
C HIS A 2 8.39 -3.87 7.04
N PRO A 3 9.26 -2.85 6.93
CA PRO A 3 10.66 -3.08 6.60
C PRO A 3 11.49 -3.29 7.86
N GLY A 4 11.45 -4.51 8.42
CA GLY A 4 12.32 -4.89 9.55
C GLY A 4 13.83 -4.85 9.20
N GLY A 5 14.14 -4.93 7.91
CA GLY A 5 15.46 -4.81 7.29
C GLY A 5 15.34 -4.95 5.76
N PRO A 6 16.42 -4.86 4.99
CA PRO A 6 16.33 -4.97 3.52
C PRO A 6 15.96 -6.38 3.05
N ARG A 7 16.51 -7.42 3.70
CA ARG A 7 16.31 -8.82 3.30
C ARG A 7 14.86 -9.29 3.33
N ILE A 8 14.03 -8.78 4.25
CA ILE A 8 12.63 -9.19 4.33
C ILE A 8 11.83 -8.66 3.13
N LEU A 9 12.21 -7.52 2.56
CA LEU A 9 11.55 -6.95 1.39
C LEU A 9 11.82 -7.80 0.15
N ASP A 10 13.09 -8.20 -0.05
CA ASP A 10 13.48 -9.10 -1.13
C ASP A 10 12.79 -10.47 -1.01
N ALA A 11 12.75 -11.01 0.22
CA ALA A 11 12.11 -12.29 0.50
C ALA A 11 10.60 -12.26 0.21
N VAL A 12 9.90 -11.19 0.58
CA VAL A 12 8.46 -11.03 0.30
C VAL A 12 8.20 -10.86 -1.19
N GLU A 13 8.95 -9.99 -1.89
CA GLU A 13 8.78 -9.82 -3.34
C GLU A 13 8.97 -11.14 -4.08
N THR A 14 10.01 -11.90 -3.71
CA THR A 14 10.31 -13.20 -4.33
C THR A 14 9.25 -14.25 -3.99
N SER A 15 8.91 -14.41 -2.71
CA SER A 15 8.02 -15.49 -2.25
C SER A 15 6.59 -15.34 -2.74
N LEU A 16 6.14 -14.09 -2.95
CA LEU A 16 4.80 -13.78 -3.45
C LEU A 16 4.77 -13.53 -4.96
N GLY A 17 5.90 -13.62 -5.67
CA GLY A 17 5.97 -13.36 -7.11
C GLY A 17 5.57 -11.94 -7.49
N LEU A 18 5.87 -10.96 -6.63
CA LEU A 18 5.51 -9.56 -6.86
C LEU A 18 6.39 -8.93 -7.94
N PRO A 19 5.86 -7.95 -8.71
CA PRO A 19 6.66 -7.25 -9.69
C PRO A 19 7.82 -6.50 -9.02
N PRO A 20 8.95 -6.31 -9.72
CA PRO A 20 10.06 -5.50 -9.23
C PRO A 20 9.58 -4.12 -8.79
N GLY A 21 9.96 -3.72 -7.57
CA GLY A 21 9.58 -2.41 -7.03
C GLY A 21 8.23 -2.36 -6.32
N ALA A 22 7.53 -3.49 -6.13
CA ALA A 22 6.31 -3.55 -5.32
C ALA A 22 6.54 -3.08 -3.87
N CYS A 23 7.75 -3.24 -3.33
CA CYS A 23 8.14 -2.76 -2.01
C CYS A 23 8.94 -1.44 -2.04
N THR A 24 8.87 -0.65 -3.12
CA THR A 24 9.65 0.60 -3.24
C THR A 24 9.42 1.58 -2.09
N GLU A 25 8.17 1.79 -1.67
CA GLU A 25 7.88 2.69 -0.53
C GLU A 25 8.39 2.12 0.80
N SER A 26 8.33 0.81 0.99
CA SER A 26 8.94 0.14 2.15
C SER A 26 10.46 0.35 2.18
N ARG A 27 11.13 0.22 1.04
CA ARG A 27 12.59 0.46 0.91
C ARG A 27 12.94 1.92 1.16
N THR A 28 12.13 2.84 0.64
CA THR A 28 12.33 4.29 0.83
C THR A 28 12.22 4.68 2.30
N VAL A 29 11.17 4.23 3.00
CA VAL A 29 11.03 4.48 4.46
C VAL A 29 12.21 3.91 5.23
N LEU A 30 12.62 2.67 4.95
CA LEU A 30 13.77 2.06 5.61
C LEU A 30 15.07 2.86 5.40
N ARG A 31 15.30 3.34 4.17
CA ARG A 31 16.48 4.14 3.84
C ARG A 31 16.47 5.50 4.55
N GLU A 32 15.32 6.17 4.60
CA GLU A 32 15.19 7.52 5.14
C GLU A 32 15.09 7.56 6.67
N ARG A 33 14.53 6.51 7.29
CA ARG A 33 14.14 6.51 8.70
C ARG A 33 14.68 5.33 9.51
N GLY A 34 15.23 4.33 8.85
CA GLY A 34 15.57 3.06 9.50
C GLY A 34 14.32 2.26 9.93
N ASN A 35 14.55 1.21 10.70
CA ASN A 35 13.48 0.46 11.36
C ASN A 35 13.15 1.15 12.69
N MET A 36 12.02 1.85 12.73
CA MET A 36 11.50 2.54 13.92
C MET A 36 10.58 1.64 14.77
N SER A 37 10.67 0.32 14.63
CA SER A 37 9.72 -0.67 15.19
C SER A 37 8.33 -0.56 14.53
N SER A 38 7.26 -0.95 15.23
CA SER A 38 5.90 -1.04 14.70
C SER A 38 5.39 0.19 13.93
N PRO A 39 5.69 1.45 14.31
CA PRO A 39 5.22 2.62 13.55
C PRO A 39 5.74 2.68 12.11
N THR A 40 6.86 2.01 11.80
CA THR A 40 7.49 2.06 10.46
C THR A 40 6.51 1.70 9.34
N VAL A 41 5.59 0.75 9.58
CA VAL A 41 4.60 0.35 8.56
C VAL A 41 3.58 1.46 8.28
N LEU A 42 3.27 2.30 9.26
CA LEU A 42 2.37 3.45 9.10
C LEU A 42 3.00 4.54 8.23
N PHE A 43 4.31 4.75 8.33
CA PHE A 43 5.03 5.65 7.41
C PHE A 43 5.04 5.10 5.97
N VAL A 44 5.06 3.78 5.77
CA VAL A 44 4.90 3.19 4.43
C VAL A 44 3.50 3.46 3.90
N LEU A 45 2.48 3.26 4.74
CA LEU A 45 1.09 3.53 4.37
C LEU A 45 0.86 5.02 4.04
N ASP A 46 1.45 5.93 4.81
CA ASP A 46 1.41 7.38 4.59
C ASP A 46 1.98 7.80 3.22
N ARG A 47 3.00 7.09 2.75
CA ARG A 47 3.56 7.32 1.41
C ARG A 47 2.69 6.71 0.32
N LEU A 48 2.17 5.51 0.55
CA LEU A 48 1.26 4.84 -0.40
C LEU A 48 -0.06 5.60 -0.59
N ARG A 49 -0.63 6.19 0.45
CA ARG A 49 -1.89 6.97 0.35
C ARG A 49 -1.78 8.20 -0.55
N SER A 50 -0.56 8.70 -0.74
CA SER A 50 -0.28 9.88 -1.56
C SER A 50 -0.07 9.53 -3.05
N GLN A 51 -0.12 8.23 -3.38
CA GLN A 51 0.00 7.72 -4.74
C GLN A 51 -1.36 7.21 -5.23
N PRO A 52 -1.60 7.18 -6.55
CA PRO A 52 -2.68 6.39 -7.14
C PRO A 52 -2.36 4.90 -6.97
N ALA A 53 -2.44 4.41 -5.73
CA ALA A 53 -2.16 3.03 -5.39
C ALA A 53 -3.33 2.14 -5.82
N ALA A 54 -3.00 0.92 -6.24
CA ALA A 54 -4.00 -0.10 -6.54
C ALA A 54 -4.78 -0.46 -5.26
N SER A 55 -6.10 -0.35 -5.32
CA SER A 55 -7.00 -0.90 -4.30
C SER A 55 -7.56 -2.23 -4.81
N PRO A 56 -7.59 -3.30 -3.99
CA PRO A 56 -7.16 -3.32 -2.59
C PRO A 56 -5.63 -3.43 -2.42
N THR A 57 -5.10 -2.97 -1.28
CA THR A 57 -3.68 -3.04 -0.91
C THR A 57 -3.48 -3.99 0.29
N VAL A 58 -2.44 -4.82 0.28
CA VAL A 58 -2.08 -5.67 1.42
C VAL A 58 -1.00 -5.00 2.26
N MET A 59 -1.26 -4.86 3.56
CA MET A 59 -0.26 -4.51 4.56
C MET A 59 0.20 -5.77 5.28
N LEU A 60 1.53 -5.94 5.39
CA LEU A 60 2.17 -7.13 5.94
C LEU A 60 3.20 -6.73 7.00
N GLY A 61 3.12 -7.29 8.19
CA GLY A 61 4.06 -7.13 9.30
C GLY A 61 4.59 -8.48 9.79
N PHE A 62 5.81 -8.50 10.35
CA PHE A 62 6.43 -9.69 10.92
C PHE A 62 6.90 -9.40 12.34
N GLY A 63 6.48 -10.23 13.29
CA GLY A 63 6.83 -10.12 14.71
C GLY A 63 7.73 -11.26 15.21
N PRO A 64 8.14 -11.23 16.49
CA PRO A 64 8.87 -12.32 17.13
C PRO A 64 8.15 -13.67 16.98
N GLY A 65 8.92 -14.76 16.94
CA GLY A 65 8.36 -16.12 16.87
C GLY A 65 7.79 -16.52 15.51
N LEU A 66 8.22 -15.88 14.41
CA LEU A 66 7.73 -16.10 13.04
C LEU A 66 6.22 -15.80 12.87
N THR A 67 5.71 -14.83 13.61
CA THR A 67 4.32 -14.37 13.43
C THR A 67 4.23 -13.42 12.25
N ALA A 68 3.23 -13.61 11.39
CA ALA A 68 2.87 -12.66 10.33
C ALA A 68 1.51 -12.01 10.64
N GLU A 69 1.46 -10.69 10.53
CA GLU A 69 0.22 -9.92 10.62
C GLU A 69 -0.12 -9.38 9.24
N VAL A 70 -1.37 -9.58 8.81
CA VAL A 70 -1.82 -9.21 7.47
C VAL A 70 -3.11 -8.40 7.57
N ALA A 71 -3.19 -7.29 6.86
CA ALA A 71 -4.41 -6.52 6.68
C ALA A 71 -4.67 -6.24 5.21
N LEU A 72 -5.92 -6.42 4.77
CA LEU A 72 -6.38 -5.97 3.46
C LEU A 72 -7.00 -4.58 3.63
N LEU A 73 -6.41 -3.60 2.95
CA LEU A 73 -6.86 -2.22 2.96
C LEU A 73 -7.61 -1.92 1.66
N SER A 74 -8.80 -1.36 1.78
CA SER A 74 -9.54 -0.83 0.64
C SER A 74 -9.34 0.69 0.58
N GLY A 75 -9.18 1.22 -0.63
CA GLY A 75 -9.26 2.66 -0.85
C GLY A 75 -10.64 3.20 -0.47
N PRO A 76 -10.80 4.53 -0.37
CA PRO A 76 -12.09 5.13 -0.08
C PRO A 76 -13.14 4.63 -1.07
N HIS A 77 -14.32 4.26 -0.55
CA HIS A 77 -15.48 3.94 -1.38
C HIS A 77 -15.79 5.18 -2.24
N ARG A 78 -15.45 5.14 -3.53
CA ARG A 78 -15.88 6.18 -4.46
C ARG A 78 -17.36 5.94 -4.72
N THR A 79 -18.22 6.68 -4.03
CA THR A 79 -19.64 6.74 -4.40
C THR A 79 -19.71 7.31 -5.80
N ASN A 80 -20.40 6.61 -6.70
CA ASN A 80 -20.55 7.00 -8.09
C ASN A 80 -21.58 8.14 -8.19
N GLU A 81 -21.22 9.33 -7.70
CA GLU A 81 -22.02 10.55 -7.91
C GLU A 81 -21.46 11.31 -9.11
N GLY A 82 -21.93 10.97 -10.31
CA GLY A 82 -21.46 11.61 -11.54
C GLY A 82 -22.15 11.22 -12.85
N GLU A 83 -23.09 10.27 -12.87
CA GLU A 83 -23.73 9.81 -14.12
C GLU A 83 -25.21 10.19 -14.26
N ASN A 84 -25.68 11.27 -13.61
CA ASN A 84 -27.03 11.83 -13.82
C ASN A 84 -27.02 13.29 -14.30
N SER A 85 -26.08 13.64 -15.17
CA SER A 85 -26.25 14.79 -16.09
C SER A 85 -26.84 14.26 -17.39
N ILE A 86 -28.12 13.90 -17.35
CA ILE A 86 -28.94 13.67 -18.55
C ILE A 86 -28.79 14.91 -19.42
N GLY A 87 -28.35 14.68 -20.66
CA GLY A 87 -28.20 15.71 -21.67
C GLY A 87 -29.54 16.38 -21.93
N ASP A 88 -29.62 17.66 -21.60
CA ASP A 88 -30.63 18.55 -22.15
C ASP A 88 -30.10 19.01 -23.52
N ASN A 89 -30.36 18.17 -24.53
CA ASN A 89 -30.29 18.55 -25.93
C ASN A 89 -31.74 18.64 -26.43
N ALA A 90 -32.27 19.86 -26.56
CA ALA A 90 -33.37 20.14 -27.48
C ALA A 90 -33.39 21.64 -27.82
N ASP A 91 -32.81 21.96 -28.97
CA ASP A 91 -33.45 22.74 -30.04
C ASP A 91 -34.29 23.98 -29.62
N SER A 92 -33.69 25.17 -29.74
CA SER A 92 -34.25 26.43 -30.32
C SER A 92 -33.22 27.56 -30.29
#